data_AF-A0A962YW53-F1
#
_entry.id   AF-A0A962YW53-F1
#
_cell.length_a   1.000
_cell.length_b   1.000
_cell.length_c   1.000
_cell.angle_alpha   90.00
_cell.angle_beta   90.00
_cell.angle_gamma   90.00
#
_symmetry.space_group_name_H-M   'P 1'
#
loop_
_entity.id
_entity.type
_entity.pdbx_description
1 polymer ?
#
loop_
_entity_poly.entity_id
_entity_poly.type
_entity_poly.pdbx_seq_one_letter_code
_entity_poly.pdbx_strand_id
1 'polypeptide(L)'
;MATGLAKNAAATNSDALKQALIDCVKQEKADFMQVIKAFYSQGQRTREDYLALTDALIEAMNGVLNANDWDDSLFLRNALKPLKKIRDEAVALKKEATATMEDKQITLRDLAEDEMLVYISIFQSAGDSLRKWELQLSSLRSHLLGRPVYENEADVAKVIRQKLVQTSEAYVIVAIKKHDVENFAYQANRVDRCGNPLLTLKDTAVKPENIFEFVHQGRRYFFVDRKLIPRL
;
A
#
# COMPACT_ATOMS: atom_id res chain seq x y z
N MET A 1 -37.25 -9.28 -49.72
CA MET A 1 -36.35 -8.20 -49.24
C MET A 1 -36.53 -7.88 -47.75
N ALA A 2 -36.96 -8.82 -46.88
CA ALA A 2 -37.19 -8.57 -45.45
C ALA A 2 -36.01 -8.99 -44.54
N THR A 3 -35.05 -9.76 -45.05
CA THR A 3 -33.94 -10.35 -44.28
C THR A 3 -32.72 -9.43 -44.11
N GLY A 4 -32.66 -8.30 -44.82
CA GLY A 4 -31.55 -7.33 -44.71
C GLY A 4 -31.71 -6.29 -43.61
N LEU A 5 -32.94 -5.91 -43.25
CA LEU A 5 -33.23 -4.86 -42.26
C LEU A 5 -33.00 -5.33 -40.82
N ALA A 6 -33.31 -6.60 -40.49
CA ALA A 6 -33.13 -7.15 -39.15
C ALA A 6 -31.65 -7.36 -38.75
N LYS A 7 -30.78 -7.66 -39.72
CA LYS A 7 -29.33 -7.82 -39.46
C LYS A 7 -28.62 -6.49 -39.17
N ASN A 8 -29.04 -5.40 -39.82
CA ASN A 8 -28.48 -4.07 -39.55
C ASN A 8 -28.87 -3.57 -38.15
N ALA A 9 -30.14 -3.71 -37.73
CA ALA A 9 -30.58 -3.26 -36.41
C ALA A 9 -29.89 -3.98 -35.24
N ALA A 10 -29.64 -5.30 -35.37
CA ALA A 10 -28.96 -6.08 -34.34
C ALA A 10 -27.47 -5.73 -34.19
N ALA A 11 -26.79 -5.42 -35.31
CA ALA A 11 -25.40 -4.96 -35.29
C ALA A 11 -25.27 -3.56 -34.66
N THR A 12 -26.18 -2.64 -35.00
CA THR A 12 -26.19 -1.28 -34.43
C THR A 12 -26.47 -1.30 -32.92
N ASN A 13 -27.35 -2.19 -32.44
CA ASN A 13 -27.64 -2.34 -31.01
C ASN A 13 -26.46 -2.95 -30.22
N SER A 14 -25.79 -3.96 -30.78
CA SER A 14 -24.59 -4.55 -30.17
C SER A 14 -23.44 -3.55 -30.04
N ASP A 15 -23.23 -2.68 -31.03
CA ASP A 15 -22.15 -1.70 -30.98
C ASP A 15 -22.49 -0.51 -30.07
N ALA A 16 -23.77 -0.13 -29.99
CA ALA A 16 -24.26 0.83 -29.00
C ALA A 16 -24.04 0.34 -27.56
N LEU A 17 -24.35 -0.94 -27.27
CA LEU A 17 -24.11 -1.55 -25.95
C LEU A 17 -22.62 -1.61 -25.58
N LYS A 18 -21.74 -1.90 -26.55
CA LYS A 18 -20.28 -1.85 -26.31
C LYS A 18 -19.82 -0.44 -25.98
N GLN A 19 -20.30 0.56 -26.73
CA GLN A 19 -19.95 1.95 -26.50
C GLN A 19 -20.44 2.42 -25.11
N ALA A 20 -21.68 2.07 -24.76
CA ALA A 20 -22.23 2.32 -23.43
C ALA A 20 -21.40 1.69 -22.31
N LEU A 21 -20.93 0.44 -22.48
CA LEU A 21 -20.04 -0.20 -21.51
C LEU A 21 -18.71 0.55 -21.37
N ILE A 22 -18.09 0.95 -22.50
CA ILE A 22 -16.83 1.69 -22.48
C ILE A 22 -16.97 3.02 -21.74
N ASP A 23 -18.05 3.74 -22.00
CA ASP A 23 -18.29 5.05 -21.40
C ASP A 23 -18.62 4.92 -19.91
N CYS A 24 -19.39 3.91 -19.53
CA CYS A 24 -19.64 3.56 -18.12
C CYS A 24 -18.33 3.22 -17.39
N VAL A 25 -17.49 2.34 -17.94
CA VAL A 25 -16.19 2.00 -17.33
C VAL A 25 -15.28 3.21 -17.21
N LYS A 26 -15.27 4.11 -18.19
CA LYS A 26 -14.49 5.36 -18.11
C LYS A 26 -14.98 6.27 -16.99
N GLN A 27 -16.29 6.42 -16.85
CA GLN A 27 -16.89 7.26 -15.82
C GLN A 27 -16.58 6.71 -14.43
N GLU A 28 -16.88 5.43 -14.19
CA GLU A 28 -16.62 4.77 -12.90
C GLU A 28 -15.13 4.80 -12.53
N LYS A 29 -14.25 4.61 -13.52
CA LYS A 29 -12.80 4.78 -13.32
C LYS A 29 -12.46 6.21 -12.92
N ALA A 30 -13.02 7.22 -13.58
CA ALA A 30 -12.72 8.62 -13.29
C ALA A 30 -13.13 8.98 -11.84
N ASP A 31 -14.31 8.53 -11.42
CA ASP A 31 -14.85 8.78 -10.09
C ASP A 31 -14.02 8.04 -9.01
N PHE A 32 -13.72 6.77 -9.23
CA PHE A 32 -12.84 6.01 -8.33
C PHE A 32 -11.43 6.60 -8.22
N MET A 33 -10.88 7.14 -9.32
CA MET A 33 -9.56 7.80 -9.30
C MET A 33 -9.55 9.07 -8.44
N GLN A 34 -10.69 9.75 -8.26
CA GLN A 34 -10.77 10.88 -7.32
C GLN A 34 -10.65 10.40 -5.87
N VAL A 35 -11.33 9.30 -5.54
CA VAL A 35 -11.23 8.66 -4.21
C VAL A 35 -9.80 8.20 -3.94
N ILE A 36 -9.14 7.57 -4.92
CA ILE A 36 -7.72 7.19 -4.83
C ILE A 36 -6.84 8.42 -4.52
N LYS A 37 -7.02 9.53 -5.23
CA LYS A 37 -6.19 10.73 -5.02
C LYS A 37 -6.36 11.29 -3.61
N ALA A 38 -7.59 11.36 -3.11
CA ALA A 38 -7.88 11.81 -1.75
C ALA A 38 -7.28 10.85 -0.71
N PHE A 39 -7.39 9.55 -0.94
CA PHE A 39 -6.79 8.53 -0.09
C PHE A 39 -5.26 8.67 -0.04
N TYR A 40 -4.59 8.84 -1.18
CA TYR A 40 -3.14 8.95 -1.23
C TYR A 40 -2.59 10.31 -0.74
N SER A 41 -3.40 11.37 -0.69
CA SER A 41 -2.98 12.67 -0.17
C SER A 41 -2.95 12.73 1.37
N GLN A 42 -3.61 11.79 2.06
CA GLN A 42 -3.60 11.70 3.51
C GLN A 42 -2.24 11.26 4.07
N GLY A 43 -1.86 11.84 5.20
CA GLY A 43 -0.55 11.62 5.82
C GLY A 43 -0.43 10.31 6.60
N GLN A 44 -1.46 9.99 7.40
CA GLN A 44 -1.68 8.71 8.07
C GLN A 44 -3.00 8.14 7.58
N ARG A 45 -3.08 6.82 7.39
CA ARG A 45 -4.28 6.13 6.90
C ARG A 45 -4.66 5.07 7.90
N THR A 46 -5.88 5.16 8.38
CA THR A 46 -6.46 4.22 9.34
C THR A 46 -7.00 3.00 8.61
N ARG A 47 -7.32 1.95 9.37
CA ARG A 47 -8.03 0.78 8.84
C ARG A 47 -9.36 1.17 8.20
N GLU A 48 -10.08 2.12 8.79
CA GLU A 48 -11.36 2.62 8.26
C GLU A 48 -11.17 3.24 6.87
N ASP A 49 -10.10 4.00 6.65
CA ASP A 49 -9.79 4.57 5.34
C ASP A 49 -9.57 3.47 4.27
N TYR A 50 -8.90 2.37 4.63
CA TYR A 50 -8.68 1.25 3.70
C TYR A 50 -9.97 0.47 3.42
N LEU A 51 -10.82 0.30 4.43
CA LEU A 51 -12.13 -0.34 4.26
C LEU A 51 -13.01 0.52 3.36
N ALA A 52 -13.01 1.85 3.57
CA ALA A 52 -13.71 2.81 2.73
C ALA A 52 -13.20 2.81 1.27
N LEU A 53 -11.88 2.72 1.06
CA LEU A 53 -11.30 2.58 -0.28
C LEU A 53 -11.73 1.27 -0.96
N THR A 54 -11.76 0.18 -0.20
CA THR A 54 -12.22 -1.13 -0.69
C THR A 54 -13.71 -1.08 -1.06
N ASP A 55 -14.51 -0.38 -0.26
CA ASP A 55 -15.92 -0.13 -0.56
C ASP A 55 -16.10 0.71 -1.82
N ALA A 56 -15.35 1.79 -1.97
CA ALA A 56 -15.38 2.59 -3.20
C ALA A 56 -14.99 1.78 -4.45
N LEU A 57 -14.04 0.84 -4.32
CA LEU A 57 -13.68 -0.07 -5.42
C LEU A 57 -14.83 -1.03 -5.77
N ILE A 58 -15.45 -1.65 -4.75
CA ILE A 58 -16.58 -2.56 -4.92
C ILE A 58 -17.77 -1.83 -5.54
N GLU A 59 -18.06 -0.60 -5.08
CA GLU A 59 -19.14 0.23 -5.62
C GLU A 59 -18.89 0.64 -7.06
N ALA A 60 -17.66 1.04 -7.42
CA ALA A 60 -17.34 1.33 -8.83
C ALA A 60 -17.52 0.10 -9.73
N MET A 61 -17.15 -1.09 -9.26
CA MET A 61 -17.40 -2.34 -9.98
C MET A 61 -18.90 -2.66 -10.09
N ASN A 62 -19.67 -2.41 -9.02
CA ASN A 62 -21.13 -2.57 -9.03
C ASN A 62 -21.80 -1.58 -9.99
N GLY A 63 -21.34 -0.33 -10.06
CA GLY A 63 -21.79 0.68 -11.01
C GLY A 63 -21.67 0.19 -12.45
N VAL A 64 -20.50 -0.34 -12.83
CA VAL A 64 -20.31 -0.97 -14.15
C VAL A 64 -21.25 -2.15 -14.35
N LEU A 65 -21.34 -3.06 -13.39
CA LEU A 65 -22.07 -4.32 -13.55
C LEU A 65 -23.60 -4.13 -13.60
N ASN A 66 -24.13 -3.07 -12.97
CA ASN A 66 -25.56 -2.82 -12.84
C ASN A 66 -26.10 -1.73 -13.77
N ALA A 67 -25.24 -1.04 -14.54
CA ALA A 67 -25.65 0.07 -15.40
C ALA A 67 -26.55 -0.32 -16.58
N ASN A 68 -26.50 -1.57 -17.05
CA ASN A 68 -27.37 -2.11 -18.11
C ASN A 68 -27.45 -3.64 -18.02
N ASP A 69 -28.40 -4.23 -18.77
CA ASP A 69 -28.51 -5.67 -18.98
C ASP A 69 -27.44 -6.20 -19.95
N TRP A 70 -26.18 -6.14 -19.51
CA TRP A 70 -25.03 -6.61 -20.30
C TRP A 70 -25.12 -8.09 -20.68
N ASP A 71 -25.91 -8.86 -19.92
CA ASP A 71 -26.10 -10.27 -20.14
C ASP A 71 -26.85 -10.57 -21.45
N ASP A 72 -27.50 -9.59 -22.09
CA ASP A 72 -28.15 -9.74 -23.40
C ASP A 72 -27.15 -10.00 -24.55
N SER A 73 -25.88 -9.64 -24.36
CA SER A 73 -24.82 -9.91 -25.32
C SER A 73 -23.88 -11.00 -24.79
N LEU A 74 -23.77 -12.13 -25.51
CA LEU A 74 -22.81 -13.19 -25.21
C LEU A 74 -21.36 -12.68 -25.14
N PHE A 75 -21.03 -11.67 -25.95
CA PHE A 75 -19.73 -11.02 -25.93
C PHE A 75 -19.50 -10.25 -24.62
N LEU A 76 -20.45 -9.38 -24.23
CA LEU A 76 -20.32 -8.54 -23.03
C LEU A 76 -20.38 -9.39 -21.75
N ARG A 77 -21.25 -10.40 -21.70
CA ARG A 77 -21.29 -11.39 -20.62
C ARG A 77 -19.92 -12.03 -20.38
N ASN A 78 -19.23 -12.43 -21.45
CA ASN A 78 -17.89 -13.01 -21.35
C ASN A 78 -16.82 -11.97 -20.96
N ALA A 79 -16.93 -10.74 -21.47
CA ALA A 79 -16.02 -9.65 -21.13
C ALA A 79 -16.11 -9.21 -19.65
N LEU A 80 -17.29 -9.34 -19.02
CA LEU A 80 -17.52 -8.95 -17.63
C LEU A 80 -17.20 -10.05 -16.60
N LYS A 81 -17.04 -11.31 -17.03
CA LYS A 81 -16.69 -12.43 -16.12
C LYS A 81 -15.45 -12.14 -15.25
N PRO A 82 -14.33 -11.63 -15.81
CA PRO A 82 -13.17 -11.27 -14.99
C PRO A 82 -13.47 -10.18 -13.96
N LEU A 83 -14.28 -9.18 -14.33
CA LEU A 83 -14.67 -8.10 -13.44
C LEU A 83 -15.52 -8.61 -12.27
N LYS A 84 -16.53 -9.45 -12.55
CA LYS A 84 -17.36 -10.12 -11.53
C LYS A 84 -16.49 -10.92 -10.56
N LYS A 85 -15.52 -11.67 -11.08
CA LYS A 85 -14.59 -12.48 -10.27
C LYS A 85 -13.73 -11.61 -9.33
N ILE A 86 -13.13 -10.54 -9.84
CA ILE A 86 -12.28 -9.64 -9.02
C ILE A 86 -13.12 -8.96 -7.93
N ARG A 87 -14.34 -8.52 -8.25
CA ARG A 87 -15.28 -7.97 -7.26
C ARG A 87 -15.56 -8.97 -6.14
N ASP A 88 -15.89 -10.21 -6.50
CA ASP A 88 -16.24 -11.25 -5.52
C ASP A 88 -15.05 -11.58 -4.61
N GLU A 89 -13.83 -11.63 -5.17
CA GLU A 89 -12.59 -11.76 -4.41
C GLU A 89 -12.39 -10.57 -3.44
N ALA A 90 -12.61 -9.34 -3.89
CA ALA A 90 -12.50 -8.14 -3.05
C ALA A 90 -13.52 -8.15 -1.88
N VAL A 91 -14.76 -8.55 -2.14
CA VAL A 91 -15.81 -8.70 -1.11
C VAL A 91 -15.41 -9.76 -0.07
N ALA A 92 -14.91 -10.91 -0.53
CA ALA A 92 -14.46 -11.98 0.35
C ALA A 92 -13.28 -11.53 1.23
N LEU A 93 -12.28 -10.89 0.64
CA LEU A 93 -11.12 -10.35 1.36
C LEU A 93 -11.52 -9.29 2.38
N LYS A 94 -12.47 -8.40 2.06
CA LYS A 94 -13.00 -7.42 3.02
C LYS A 94 -13.66 -8.12 4.22
N LYS A 95 -14.46 -9.16 3.96
CA LYS A 95 -15.14 -9.94 5.01
C LYS A 95 -14.14 -10.66 5.92
N GLU A 96 -13.08 -11.25 5.36
CA GLU A 96 -12.01 -11.86 6.14
C GLU A 96 -11.26 -10.82 6.97
N ALA A 97 -10.87 -9.70 6.36
CA ALA A 97 -10.17 -8.60 7.03
C ALA A 97 -10.99 -7.96 8.17
N THR A 98 -12.33 -8.06 8.11
CA THR A 98 -13.23 -7.63 9.19
C THR A 98 -13.48 -8.73 10.23
N ALA A 99 -13.28 -10.01 9.91
CA ALA A 99 -13.51 -11.13 10.81
C ALA A 99 -12.28 -11.52 11.67
N THR A 100 -11.05 -11.27 11.22
CA THR A 100 -9.80 -11.61 11.95
C THR A 100 -9.53 -10.68 13.16
N MET A 101 -10.58 -10.34 13.91
CA MET A 101 -10.60 -9.43 15.07
C MET A 101 -10.10 -10.06 16.38
N GLU A 102 -9.29 -11.12 16.34
CA GLU A 102 -8.64 -11.60 17.57
C GLU A 102 -7.45 -10.72 17.90
N ASP A 103 -7.74 -9.68 18.69
CA ASP A 103 -6.81 -8.75 19.33
C ASP A 103 -5.70 -9.49 20.06
N LYS A 104 -4.58 -9.72 19.37
CA LYS A 104 -3.30 -9.72 20.07
C LYS A 104 -3.01 -8.26 20.39
N GLN A 105 -3.34 -7.83 21.60
CA GLN A 105 -2.83 -6.58 22.17
C GLN A 105 -1.30 -6.66 22.27
N ILE A 106 -0.64 -6.38 21.15
CA ILE A 106 0.81 -6.22 21.10
C ILE A 106 1.07 -4.80 21.60
N THR A 107 1.51 -4.70 22.85
CA THR A 107 1.89 -3.42 23.45
C THR A 107 3.37 -3.20 23.16
N LEU A 108 3.71 -2.01 22.66
CA LEU A 108 5.11 -1.63 22.52
C LEU A 108 5.75 -1.55 23.92
N ARG A 109 6.97 -2.05 24.06
CA ARG A 109 7.77 -1.80 25.26
C ARG A 109 8.08 -0.31 25.36
N ASP A 110 8.32 0.19 26.56
CA ASP A 110 8.87 1.53 26.71
C ASP A 110 10.32 1.59 26.23
N LEU A 111 10.73 2.78 25.75
CA LEU A 111 12.14 3.05 25.48
C LEU A 111 12.90 3.19 26.80
N ALA A 112 14.07 2.57 26.88
CA ALA A 112 15.00 2.84 27.97
C ALA A 112 15.58 4.26 27.85
N GLU A 113 16.06 4.83 28.96
CA GLU A 113 16.62 6.19 29.00
C GLU A 113 17.83 6.38 28.06
N ASP A 114 18.60 5.32 27.83
CA ASP A 114 19.77 5.30 26.96
C ASP A 114 19.44 4.88 25.51
N GLU A 115 18.17 4.67 25.20
CA GLU A 115 17.68 4.33 23.86
C GLU A 115 17.08 5.54 23.14
N MET A 116 17.09 5.46 21.81
CA MET A 116 16.38 6.37 20.93
C MET A 116 15.81 5.61 19.73
N LEU A 117 14.75 6.15 19.15
CA LEU A 117 14.21 5.65 17.88
C LEU A 117 14.98 6.25 16.72
N VAL A 118 15.30 5.40 15.75
CA VAL A 118 15.80 5.82 14.44
C VAL A 118 14.93 5.26 13.34
N TYR A 119 14.89 5.96 12.22
CA TYR A 119 14.00 5.67 11.10
C TYR A 119 14.83 5.34 9.87
N ILE A 120 14.72 4.11 9.38
CA ILE A 120 15.61 3.63 8.30
C ILE A 120 14.78 3.39 7.04
N SER A 121 15.13 4.07 5.96
CA SER A 121 14.50 3.86 4.66
C SER A 121 14.95 2.53 4.04
N ILE A 122 13.99 1.71 3.61
CA ILE A 122 14.25 0.43 2.95
C ILE A 122 13.43 0.29 1.67
N PHE A 123 14.02 -0.43 0.72
CA PHE A 123 13.45 -0.68 -0.60
C PHE A 123 13.28 -2.18 -0.84
N GLN A 124 12.17 -2.56 -1.48
CA GLN A 124 11.88 -3.92 -1.93
C GLN A 124 11.32 -3.89 -3.36
N SER A 125 11.91 -4.68 -4.25
CA SER A 125 11.46 -4.74 -5.65
C SER A 125 10.05 -5.32 -5.75
N ALA A 126 9.73 -6.35 -4.97
CA ALA A 126 8.39 -6.92 -4.82
C ALA A 126 7.67 -6.33 -3.59
N GLY A 127 7.52 -5.00 -3.57
CA GLY A 127 7.02 -4.25 -2.41
C GLY A 127 5.52 -4.42 -2.12
N ASP A 128 4.78 -5.06 -3.02
CA ASP A 128 3.42 -5.54 -2.82
C ASP A 128 3.35 -6.79 -1.93
N SER A 129 4.45 -7.52 -1.77
CA SER A 129 4.50 -8.76 -1.00
C SER A 129 4.93 -8.51 0.45
N LEU A 130 3.98 -8.59 1.39
CA LEU A 130 4.27 -8.55 2.83
C LEU A 130 5.29 -9.64 3.25
N ARG A 131 5.21 -10.83 2.65
CA ARG A 131 6.18 -11.91 2.91
C ARG A 131 7.62 -11.53 2.52
N LYS A 132 7.81 -10.74 1.46
CA LYS A 132 9.14 -10.27 1.06
C LYS A 132 9.67 -9.22 2.04
N TRP A 133 8.79 -8.35 2.55
CA TRP A 133 9.13 -7.43 3.63
C TRP A 133 9.54 -8.17 4.90
N GLU A 134 8.77 -9.18 5.34
CA GLU A 134 9.10 -10.02 6.49
C GLU A 134 10.49 -10.68 6.39
N LEU A 135 10.82 -11.22 5.21
CA LEU A 135 12.14 -11.79 4.93
C LEU A 135 13.25 -10.75 5.03
N GLN A 136 13.04 -9.56 4.44
CA GLN A 136 14.01 -8.47 4.46
C GLN A 136 14.23 -7.90 5.87
N LEU A 137 13.17 -7.79 6.68
CA LEU A 137 13.26 -7.36 8.08
C LEU A 137 13.97 -8.41 8.94
N SER A 138 13.74 -9.69 8.67
CA SER A 138 14.47 -10.79 9.35
C SER A 138 15.98 -10.74 9.10
N SER A 139 16.41 -10.24 7.94
CA SER A 139 17.82 -10.07 7.57
C SER A 139 18.28 -8.60 7.60
N LEU A 140 17.57 -7.73 8.34
CA LEU A 140 17.74 -6.27 8.30
C LEU A 140 19.20 -5.86 8.38
N ARG A 141 19.96 -6.39 9.36
CA ARG A 141 21.39 -6.07 9.57
C ARG A 141 22.24 -6.18 8.30
N SER A 142 21.98 -7.18 7.45
CA SER A 142 22.73 -7.40 6.21
C SER A 142 22.35 -6.44 5.07
N HIS A 143 21.22 -5.74 5.18
CA HIS A 143 20.65 -4.87 4.14
C HIS A 143 20.68 -3.38 4.49
N LEU A 144 21.24 -3.02 5.65
CA LEU A 144 21.34 -1.64 6.15
C LEU A 144 22.48 -0.84 5.54
N LEU A 145 23.54 -1.50 5.07
CA LEU A 145 24.70 -0.81 4.54
C LEU A 145 24.30 0.13 3.39
N GLY A 146 24.59 1.42 3.56
CA GLY A 146 24.26 2.47 2.60
C GLY A 146 22.80 2.93 2.61
N ARG A 147 21.95 2.46 3.52
CA ARG A 147 20.58 2.95 3.68
C ARG A 147 20.55 4.28 4.45
N PRO A 148 19.73 5.26 4.02
CA PRO A 148 19.51 6.47 4.79
C PRO A 148 18.87 6.16 6.14
N VAL A 149 19.46 6.68 7.21
CA VAL A 149 18.96 6.63 8.59
C VAL A 149 18.63 8.05 9.03
N TYR A 150 17.46 8.24 9.59
CA TYR A 150 16.95 9.54 10.04
C TYR A 150 16.70 9.51 11.55
N GLU A 151 16.86 10.68 12.17
CA GLU A 151 16.46 10.90 13.56
C GLU A 151 14.96 11.20 13.68
N ASN A 152 14.36 11.81 12.66
CA ASN A 152 12.94 12.20 12.65
C ASN A 152 12.11 11.37 11.67
N GLU A 153 10.92 10.94 12.11
CA GLU A 153 9.97 10.21 11.25
C GLU A 153 9.48 11.03 10.05
N ALA A 154 9.29 12.33 10.27
CA ALA A 154 8.79 13.25 9.24
C ALA A 154 9.71 13.31 8.01
N ASP A 155 11.02 13.22 8.23
CA ASP A 155 12.04 13.30 7.17
C ASP A 155 11.99 12.07 6.28
N VAL A 156 11.98 10.87 6.86
CA VAL A 156 11.86 9.62 6.08
C VAL A 156 10.52 9.54 5.35
N ALA A 157 9.43 9.95 6.01
CA ALA A 157 8.10 9.93 5.42
C ALA A 157 8.01 10.90 4.21
N LYS A 158 8.61 12.09 4.33
CA LYS A 158 8.69 13.07 3.24
C LYS A 158 9.44 12.51 2.04
N VAL A 159 10.57 11.84 2.25
CA VAL A 159 11.38 11.26 1.18
C VAL A 159 10.62 10.15 0.46
N ILE A 160 9.94 9.27 1.19
CA ILE A 160 9.15 8.18 0.60
C ILE A 160 7.98 8.73 -0.23
N ARG A 161 7.29 9.77 0.25
CA ARG A 161 6.19 10.41 -0.49
C ARG A 161 6.63 10.99 -1.84
N GLN A 162 7.88 11.36 -1.99
CA GLN A 162 8.44 11.89 -3.24
C GLN A 162 8.84 10.80 -4.24
N LYS A 163 8.84 9.52 -3.85
CA LYS A 163 9.20 8.42 -4.75
C LYS A 163 8.07 8.11 -5.72
N LEU A 164 8.46 7.80 -6.96
CA LEU A 164 7.52 7.45 -8.03
C LEU A 164 6.75 6.15 -7.72
N VAL A 165 7.44 5.16 -7.16
CA VAL A 165 6.88 3.84 -6.83
C VAL A 165 6.90 3.67 -5.31
N GLN A 166 5.93 4.29 -4.64
CA GLN A 166 5.82 4.24 -3.17
C GLN A 166 5.55 2.83 -2.65
N THR A 167 5.01 1.93 -3.49
CA THR A 167 4.73 0.54 -3.10
C THR A 167 5.99 -0.26 -2.80
N SER A 168 7.12 0.13 -3.39
CA SER A 168 8.44 -0.50 -3.19
C SER A 168 9.25 0.15 -2.07
N GLU A 169 8.70 1.17 -1.41
CA GLU A 169 9.39 2.00 -0.43
C GLU A 169 8.71 1.86 0.93
N ALA A 170 9.52 1.69 1.97
CA ALA A 170 9.06 1.58 3.34
C ALA A 170 10.11 2.16 4.29
N TYR A 171 9.75 2.26 5.57
CA TYR A 171 10.73 2.51 6.61
C TYR A 171 10.48 1.63 7.82
N VAL A 172 11.56 1.37 8.54
CA VAL A 172 11.54 0.63 9.79
C VAL A 172 11.95 1.57 10.92
N ILE A 173 11.23 1.46 12.03
CA ILE A 173 11.50 2.16 13.28
C ILE A 173 12.27 1.19 14.16
N VAL A 174 13.47 1.57 14.57
CA VAL A 174 14.35 0.71 15.39
C VAL A 174 14.74 1.45 16.65
N ALA A 175 14.64 0.79 17.79
CA ALA A 175 15.21 1.27 19.04
C ALA A 175 16.71 0.91 19.10
N ILE A 176 17.57 1.92 19.21
CA ILE A 176 19.01 1.74 19.31
C ILE A 176 19.55 2.46 20.55
N LYS A 177 20.77 2.12 20.98
CA LYS A 177 21.44 2.87 22.04
C LYS A 177 21.96 4.20 21.50
N LYS A 178 21.82 5.27 22.28
CA LYS A 178 22.29 6.61 21.90
C LYS A 178 23.78 6.64 21.55
N HIS A 179 24.60 5.83 22.23
CA HIS A 179 26.04 5.73 21.96
C HIS A 179 26.40 4.94 20.70
N ASP A 180 25.42 4.32 20.02
CA ASP A 180 25.63 3.62 18.74
C ASP A 180 25.48 4.55 17.53
N VAL A 181 25.04 5.79 17.74
CA VAL A 181 25.10 6.86 16.74
C VAL A 181 26.54 7.38 16.67
N GLU A 182 27.12 7.32 15.49
CA GLU A 182 28.49 7.78 15.28
C GLU A 182 28.53 9.30 15.10
N ASN A 183 29.06 9.99 16.11
CA ASN A 183 29.30 11.43 16.07
C ASN A 183 30.73 11.71 15.57
N PHE A 184 30.94 11.67 14.27
CA PHE A 184 32.19 12.18 13.69
C PHE A 184 32.07 13.68 13.43
N ALA A 185 33.05 14.46 13.89
CA ALA A 185 33.12 15.91 13.66
C ALA A 185 33.07 16.31 12.17
N TYR A 186 33.39 15.39 11.25
CA TYR A 186 33.35 15.60 9.79
C TYR A 186 32.04 15.14 9.12
N GLN A 187 31.13 14.48 9.85
CA GLN A 187 29.85 13.99 9.32
C GLN A 187 28.67 14.94 9.57
N ALA A 188 28.90 16.09 10.20
CA ALA A 188 27.88 17.06 10.61
C ALA A 188 26.94 17.55 9.48
N ASN A 189 27.18 17.18 8.21
CA ASN A 189 26.40 17.64 7.06
C ASN A 189 26.01 16.52 6.08
N ARG A 190 25.96 15.23 6.48
CA ARG A 190 25.35 14.23 5.59
C ARG A 190 23.86 14.50 5.51
N VAL A 191 23.43 15.01 4.36
CA VAL A 191 22.03 15.26 4.08
C VAL A 191 21.57 14.40 2.90
N ASP A 192 20.29 14.10 2.87
CA ASP A 192 19.68 13.52 1.69
C ASP A 192 19.46 14.58 0.58
N ARG A 193 18.81 14.18 -0.51
CA ARG A 193 18.50 15.07 -1.64
C ARG A 193 17.55 16.21 -1.29
N CYS A 194 16.83 16.11 -0.17
CA CYS A 194 15.92 17.14 0.34
C CYS A 194 16.58 18.05 1.38
N GLY A 195 17.86 17.82 1.71
CA GLY A 195 18.55 18.55 2.77
C GLY A 195 18.26 18.02 4.17
N ASN A 196 17.59 16.88 4.32
CA ASN A 196 17.30 16.32 5.65
C ASN A 196 18.56 15.62 6.20
N PRO A 197 18.89 15.79 7.50
CA PRO A 197 20.08 15.20 8.11
C PRO A 197 19.99 13.67 8.17
N LEU A 198 21.13 13.01 7.96
CA LEU A 198 21.29 11.57 8.02
C LEU A 198 22.22 11.17 9.16
N LEU A 199 21.80 10.15 9.91
CA LEU A 199 22.61 9.53 10.94
C LEU A 199 23.54 8.47 10.34
N THR A 200 24.70 8.30 10.98
CA THR A 200 25.56 7.13 10.77
C THR A 200 25.50 6.27 12.01
N LEU A 201 25.29 4.98 11.84
CA LEU A 201 25.18 4.02 12.93
C LEU A 201 26.36 3.04 12.87
N LYS A 202 26.80 2.57 14.04
CA LYS A 202 27.72 1.43 14.12
C LYS A 202 27.11 0.18 13.49
N ASP A 203 27.95 -0.69 12.94
CA ASP A 203 27.55 -1.96 12.30
C ASP A 203 26.74 -2.92 13.21
N THR A 204 26.78 -2.70 14.53
CA THR A 204 26.09 -3.51 15.55
C THR A 204 24.83 -2.85 16.10
N ALA A 205 24.52 -1.61 15.72
CA ALA A 205 23.45 -0.80 16.30
C ALA A 205 22.06 -1.38 16.06
N VAL A 206 21.85 -1.99 14.89
CA VAL A 206 20.52 -2.43 14.44
C VAL A 206 20.45 -3.95 14.39
N LYS A 207 19.41 -4.48 15.01
CA LYS A 207 19.09 -5.90 15.01
C LYS A 207 17.59 -6.10 14.78
N PRO A 208 17.16 -7.22 14.17
CA PRO A 208 15.74 -7.49 13.94
C PRO A 208 14.89 -7.47 15.22
N GLU A 209 15.48 -7.86 16.36
CA GLU A 209 14.78 -7.89 17.66
C GLU A 209 14.50 -6.48 18.20
N ASN A 210 15.18 -5.46 17.69
CA ASN A 210 15.02 -4.07 18.07
C ASN A 210 14.06 -3.30 17.16
N ILE A 211 13.43 -3.98 16.19
CA ILE A 211 12.41 -3.38 15.34
C ILE A 211 11.20 -3.05 16.21
N PHE A 212 10.93 -1.76 16.33
CA PHE A 212 9.79 -1.23 17.05
C PHE A 212 8.53 -1.34 16.19
N GLU A 213 8.63 -0.87 14.95
CA GLU A 213 7.54 -0.89 13.99
C GLU A 213 8.09 -0.91 12.56
N PHE A 214 7.25 -1.36 11.65
CA PHE A 214 7.44 -1.26 10.22
C PHE A 214 6.32 -0.42 9.61
N VAL A 215 6.66 0.52 8.72
CA VAL A 215 5.69 1.38 8.07
C VAL A 215 5.78 1.25 6.57
N HIS A 216 4.69 0.85 5.95
CA HIS A 216 4.58 0.65 4.51
C HIS A 216 3.23 1.11 3.99
N GLN A 217 3.26 1.94 2.94
CA GLN A 217 2.08 2.57 2.35
C GLN A 217 1.17 3.31 3.35
N GLY A 218 1.74 3.79 4.47
CA GLY A 218 0.99 4.47 5.54
C GLY A 218 0.31 3.53 6.53
N ARG A 219 0.47 2.21 6.40
CA ARG A 219 0.11 1.23 7.44
C ARG A 219 1.29 0.99 8.36
N ARG A 220 1.02 0.88 9.65
CA ARG A 220 1.99 0.47 10.66
C ARG A 220 1.80 -1.01 10.98
N TYR A 221 2.90 -1.69 11.24
CA TYR A 221 2.94 -3.10 11.56
C TYR A 221 3.93 -3.34 12.71
N PHE A 222 3.56 -4.25 13.61
CA PHE A 222 4.52 -4.88 14.51
C PHE A 222 5.26 -5.99 13.78
N PHE A 223 6.55 -6.14 14.08
CA PHE A 223 7.35 -7.25 13.58
C PHE A 223 7.60 -8.26 14.70
N VAL A 224 6.78 -9.31 14.76
CA VAL A 224 6.78 -10.31 15.84
C VAL A 224 6.94 -11.70 15.24
N ASP A 225 7.84 -12.52 15.78
CA ASP A 225 8.11 -13.87 15.28
C ASP A 225 8.34 -13.94 13.76
N ARG A 226 9.06 -12.95 13.24
CA ARG A 226 9.36 -12.77 11.79
C ARG A 226 8.14 -12.51 10.92
N LYS A 227 7.02 -12.08 11.51
CA LYS A 227 5.78 -11.76 10.81
C LYS A 227 5.38 -10.31 11.03
N LEU A 228 4.75 -9.72 10.03
CA LEU A 228 4.15 -8.40 10.10
C LEU A 228 2.70 -8.50 10.55
N ILE A 229 2.41 -7.92 11.71
CA ILE A 229 1.07 -7.87 12.30
C ILE A 229 0.59 -6.43 12.23
N PRO A 230 -0.52 -6.11 11.55
CA PRO A 230 -1.03 -4.75 11.46
C PRO A 230 -1.24 -4.15 12.85
N ARG A 231 -0.76 -2.91 13.04
CA ARG A 231 -1.10 -2.10 14.21
C ARG A 231 -2.47 -1.46 13.95
N LEU A 232 -3.44 -1.78 14.81
CA LEU A 232 -4.81 -1.24 14.76
C LEU A 232 -4.83 0.26 15.09
#